data_AF-A0A7X1JB14-F1
#
_entry.id   AF-A0A7X1JB14-F1
#
_cell.length_a   1.000
_cell.length_b   1.000
_cell.length_c   1.000
_cell.angle_alpha   90.00
_cell.angle_beta   90.00
_cell.angle_gamma   90.00
#
_symmetry.space_group_name_H-M   'P 1'
#
loop_
_entity.id
_entity.type
_entity.pdbx_description
1 polymer ?
#
loop_
_entity_poly.entity_id
_entity_poly.type
_entity_poly.pdbx_seq_one_letter_code
_entity_poly.pdbx_strand_id
1 'polypeptide(L)'
;MTTATPRTLTLALSKGGATLVDLLVDVPEVRVVVTGPRMLYEHLNLLTTLTPADGCNAHRVQELAANLEGAVHCGAVGVRQAEIDVQSYRAGVLLQIGLGPANMYQSELVLRTRTGETFRALITRLLTDDPARPFFVGLHGVPASGHLEHDHSPGGDTHPEPGHHDHGGGGGHGHP
;
A
#
# COMPACT_ATOMS: atom_id res chain seq x y z
N MET A 1 13.51 18.03 -32.19
CA MET A 1 13.53 17.63 -30.76
C MET A 1 12.67 16.39 -30.62
N THR A 2 13.29 15.21 -30.62
CA THR A 2 12.60 13.94 -30.36
C THR A 2 12.41 13.82 -28.86
N THR A 3 11.18 14.02 -28.39
CA THR A 3 10.76 13.69 -27.04
C THR A 3 10.93 12.17 -26.87
N ALA A 4 12.02 11.75 -26.25
CA ALA A 4 12.21 10.35 -25.89
C ALA A 4 11.03 9.94 -25.00
N THR A 5 10.22 8.99 -25.48
CA THR A 5 9.15 8.42 -24.67
C THR A 5 9.79 7.85 -23.42
N PRO A 6 9.42 8.28 -22.20
CA PRO A 6 9.96 7.69 -21.00
C PRO A 6 9.68 6.19 -21.05
N ARG A 7 10.73 5.39 -20.87
CA ARG A 7 10.60 3.93 -20.85
C ARG A 7 9.84 3.57 -19.58
N THR A 8 8.70 2.92 -19.73
CA THR A 8 7.86 2.46 -18.63
C THR A 8 7.84 0.94 -18.61
N LEU A 9 7.91 0.35 -17.41
CA LEU A 9 7.66 -1.07 -17.20
C LEU A 9 6.26 -1.27 -16.61
N THR A 10 5.47 -2.22 -17.13
CA THR A 10 4.16 -2.57 -16.56
C THR A 10 4.20 -3.99 -16.02
N LEU A 11 3.76 -4.17 -14.78
CA LEU A 11 3.73 -5.43 -14.05
C LEU A 11 2.36 -5.61 -13.40
N ALA A 12 1.97 -6.87 -13.18
CA ALA A 12 0.73 -7.19 -12.49
C ALA A 12 1.01 -7.78 -11.11
N LEU A 13 0.32 -7.29 -10.08
CA LEU A 13 0.26 -7.90 -8.75
C LEU A 13 -1.12 -8.53 -8.53
N SER A 14 -1.14 -9.80 -8.12
CA SER A 14 -2.38 -10.51 -7.82
C SER A 14 -2.16 -11.63 -6.80
N LYS A 15 -3.17 -11.93 -5.99
CA LYS A 15 -3.12 -12.96 -4.94
C LYS A 15 -2.85 -14.37 -5.48
N GLY A 16 -3.23 -14.65 -6.73
CA GLY A 16 -2.98 -15.92 -7.41
C GLY A 16 -1.79 -15.91 -8.37
N GLY A 17 -1.03 -14.81 -8.43
CA GLY A 17 0.08 -14.61 -9.36
C GLY A 17 1.29 -14.01 -8.67
N ALA A 18 1.96 -13.06 -9.34
CA ALA A 18 3.08 -12.37 -8.73
C ALA A 18 2.64 -11.53 -7.52
N THR A 19 3.37 -11.67 -6.42
CA THR A 19 3.16 -10.94 -5.16
C THR A 19 4.29 -9.95 -4.85
N LEU A 20 5.30 -9.89 -5.73
CA LEU A 20 6.51 -9.11 -5.61
C LEU A 20 6.82 -8.41 -6.93
N VAL A 21 7.11 -7.11 -6.86
CA VAL A 21 7.59 -6.30 -7.98
C VAL A 21 9.06 -6.03 -7.78
N ASP A 22 9.91 -6.52 -8.68
CA ASP A 22 11.34 -6.18 -8.68
C ASP A 22 11.52 -4.70 -9.04
N LEU A 23 12.27 -3.97 -8.20
CA LEU A 23 12.59 -2.57 -8.41
C LEU A 23 13.99 -2.36 -8.99
N LEU A 24 14.81 -3.39 -9.14
CA LEU A 24 16.10 -3.31 -9.81
C LEU A 24 15.90 -3.34 -11.33
N VAL A 25 15.24 -2.31 -11.86
CA VAL A 25 14.84 -2.16 -13.25
C VAL A 25 15.40 -0.88 -13.86
N ASP A 26 15.68 -0.93 -15.17
CA ASP A 26 16.34 0.14 -15.92
C ASP A 26 15.34 1.11 -16.56
N VAL A 27 14.34 1.51 -15.77
CA VAL A 27 13.30 2.48 -16.13
C VAL A 27 13.09 3.48 -14.97
N PRO A 28 12.69 4.73 -15.25
CA PRO A 28 12.34 5.71 -14.23
C PRO A 28 10.86 5.63 -13.79
N GLU A 29 10.01 4.90 -14.53
CA GLU A 29 8.59 4.71 -14.24
C GLU A 29 8.23 3.22 -14.23
N VAL A 30 7.58 2.77 -13.16
CA VAL A 30 7.01 1.43 -13.02
C VAL A 30 5.50 1.56 -12.80
N ARG A 31 4.74 0.82 -13.59
CA ARG A 31 3.28 0.68 -13.47
C ARG A 31 2.96 -0.67 -12.90
N VAL A 32 2.24 -0.69 -11.79
CA VAL A 32 1.84 -1.88 -11.08
C VAL A 32 0.33 -1.98 -11.13
N VAL A 33 -0.17 -2.89 -11.96
CA VAL A 33 -1.58 -3.20 -12.10
C VAL A 33 -1.96 -4.20 -11.01
N VAL A 34 -2.74 -3.75 -10.04
CA VAL A 34 -3.18 -4.55 -8.89
C VAL A 34 -4.55 -5.12 -9.20
N THR A 35 -4.65 -6.45 -9.31
CA THR A 35 -5.85 -7.14 -9.83
C THR A 35 -6.29 -8.34 -9.00
N GLY A 36 -7.58 -8.37 -8.64
CA GLY A 36 -8.33 -9.57 -8.26
C GLY A 36 -9.44 -9.32 -7.22
N PRO A 37 -10.25 -10.35 -6.90
CA PRO A 37 -11.49 -10.19 -6.15
C PRO A 37 -11.25 -9.93 -4.65
N ARG A 38 -12.01 -8.96 -4.09
CA ARG A 38 -12.03 -8.56 -2.66
C ARG A 38 -10.66 -8.11 -2.13
N MET A 39 -10.47 -6.79 -2.02
CA MET A 39 -9.40 -6.09 -1.28
C MET A 39 -8.05 -6.83 -1.23
N LEU A 40 -7.35 -6.91 -2.36
CA LEU A 40 -6.18 -7.79 -2.41
C LEU A 40 -4.98 -7.29 -1.65
N TYR A 41 -4.72 -5.98 -1.63
CA TYR A 41 -3.56 -5.39 -0.97
C TYR A 41 -3.89 -3.98 -0.47
N GLU A 42 -3.54 -3.67 0.77
CA GLU A 42 -3.74 -2.34 1.37
C GLU A 42 -2.55 -1.41 1.06
N HIS A 43 -1.35 -1.96 1.12
CA HIS A 43 -0.11 -1.26 0.86
C HIS A 43 0.94 -2.20 0.26
N LEU A 44 1.96 -1.61 -0.34
CA LEU A 44 3.16 -2.30 -0.78
C LEU A 44 4.31 -1.97 0.17
N ASN A 45 5.03 -2.99 0.64
CA ASN A 45 6.21 -2.81 1.47
C ASN A 45 7.48 -3.01 0.64
N LEU A 46 8.45 -2.11 0.80
CA LEU A 46 9.80 -2.31 0.28
C LEU A 46 10.47 -3.46 1.06
N LEU A 47 10.85 -4.50 0.34
CA LEU A 47 11.69 -5.59 0.83
C LEU A 47 13.07 -5.48 0.21
N THR A 48 14.10 -5.69 1.02
CA THR A 48 15.49 -5.72 0.56
C THR A 48 16.30 -6.71 1.37
N THR A 49 17.33 -7.29 0.75
CA THR A 49 18.35 -8.08 1.45
C THR A 49 19.42 -7.20 2.10
N LEU A 50 19.41 -5.89 1.83
CA LEU A 50 20.35 -4.94 2.41
C LEU A 50 19.97 -4.63 3.86
N THR A 51 20.99 -4.56 4.70
CA THR A 51 20.89 -4.24 6.12
C THR A 51 21.54 -2.89 6.41
N PRO A 52 21.42 -2.34 7.63
CA PRO A 52 22.15 -1.14 8.01
C PRO A 52 23.68 -1.26 7.85
N ALA A 53 24.24 -2.47 7.97
CA ALA A 53 25.66 -2.72 7.75
C ALA A 53 26.09 -2.58 6.28
N ASP A 54 25.13 -2.65 5.35
CA ASP A 54 25.34 -2.48 3.92
C ASP A 54 25.10 -1.03 3.45
N GLY A 55 24.79 -0.13 4.38
CA GLY A 55 24.43 1.27 4.12
C GLY A 55 22.92 1.56 4.12
N CYS A 56 22.06 0.53 4.15
CA CYS A 56 20.61 0.66 4.12
C CYS A 56 20.02 1.03 5.49
N ASN A 57 20.22 2.28 5.91
CA ASN A 57 19.72 2.83 7.17
C ASN A 57 18.47 3.71 6.98
N ALA A 58 17.85 4.12 8.09
CA ALA A 58 16.59 4.89 8.09
C ALA A 58 16.67 6.18 7.29
N HIS A 59 17.78 6.92 7.41
CA HIS A 59 17.97 8.17 6.67
C HIS A 59 17.97 7.93 5.16
N ARG A 60 18.69 6.90 4.69
CA ARG A 60 18.76 6.62 3.25
C ARG A 60 17.44 6.08 2.69
N VAL A 61 16.67 5.35 3.49
CA VAL A 61 15.31 4.93 3.10
C VAL A 61 14.35 6.13 3.06
N GLN A 62 14.47 7.08 3.99
CA GLN A 62 13.72 8.35 3.94
C GLN A 62 14.11 9.17 2.71
N GLU A 63 15.39 9.23 2.38
CA GLU A 63 15.87 9.88 1.16
C GLU A 63 15.33 9.20 -0.09
N LEU A 64 15.29 7.86 -0.13
CA LEU A 64 14.64 7.13 -1.21
C LEU A 64 13.16 7.53 -1.33
N ALA A 65 12.38 7.49 -0.23
CA ALA A 65 10.98 7.89 -0.22
C ALA A 65 10.76 9.32 -0.75
N ALA A 66 11.62 10.27 -0.34
CA ALA A 66 11.56 11.65 -0.80
C ALA A 66 11.84 11.81 -2.31
N ASN A 67 12.58 10.87 -2.90
CA ASN A 67 12.89 10.83 -4.33
C ASN A 67 11.90 9.99 -5.14
N LEU A 68 10.83 9.49 -4.52
CA LEU A 68 9.74 8.77 -5.19
C LEU A 68 8.48 9.62 -5.27
N GLU A 69 7.69 9.39 -6.30
CA GLU A 69 6.32 9.87 -6.41
C GLU A 69 5.43 8.74 -6.91
N GLY A 70 4.22 8.64 -6.38
CA GLY A 70 3.28 7.58 -6.73
C GLY A 70 1.90 8.15 -7.02
N ALA A 71 1.23 7.63 -8.05
CA ALA A 71 -0.16 7.91 -8.32
C ALA A 71 -0.95 6.59 -8.40
N VAL A 72 -2.05 6.50 -7.67
CA VAL A 72 -2.99 5.38 -7.76
C VAL A 72 -4.16 5.80 -8.64
N HIS A 73 -4.38 5.05 -9.72
CA HIS A 73 -5.51 5.17 -10.61
C HIS A 73 -6.54 4.10 -10.24
N CYS A 74 -7.73 4.52 -9.83
CA CYS A 74 -8.86 3.63 -9.58
C CYS A 74 -10.06 4.09 -10.42
N GLY A 75 -10.67 3.16 -11.16
CA GLY A 75 -11.81 3.47 -12.04
C GLY A 75 -13.00 4.13 -11.31
N ALA A 76 -13.20 3.83 -10.02
CA ALA A 76 -14.31 4.36 -9.24
C ALA A 76 -14.01 5.69 -8.51
N VAL A 77 -12.75 5.96 -8.17
CA VAL A 77 -12.33 7.10 -7.32
C VAL A 77 -11.49 8.12 -8.09
N GLY A 78 -11.11 7.81 -9.32
CA GLY A 78 -10.21 8.63 -10.15
C GLY A 78 -8.74 8.43 -9.78
N VAL A 79 -7.95 9.48 -9.96
CA VAL A 79 -6.49 9.46 -9.71
C VAL A 79 -6.20 10.12 -8.36
N ARG A 80 -5.39 9.46 -7.53
CA ARG A 80 -4.94 9.96 -6.24
C ARG A 80 -3.42 9.85 -6.11
N GLN A 81 -2.82 10.73 -5.33
CA GLN A 81 -1.42 10.54 -4.93
C GLN A 81 -1.33 9.35 -3.96
N ALA A 82 -0.35 8.49 -4.19
CA ALA A 82 -0.01 7.39 -3.29
C ALA A 82 0.72 7.97 -2.07
N GLU A 83 0.31 7.55 -0.89
CA GLU A 83 1.03 7.84 0.34
C GLU A 83 2.31 7.00 0.37
N ILE A 84 3.46 7.62 0.62
CA ILE A 84 4.76 6.94 0.73
C ILE A 84 5.32 7.25 2.11
N ASP A 85 5.23 6.28 3.00
CA ASP A 85 5.59 6.43 4.39
C ASP A 85 6.85 5.65 4.72
N VAL A 86 7.65 6.18 5.65
CA VAL A 86 8.79 5.48 6.22
C VAL A 86 8.61 5.36 7.72
N GLN A 87 8.52 4.11 8.19
CA GLN A 87 8.37 3.77 9.59
C GLN A 87 9.66 3.12 10.10
N SER A 88 10.12 3.57 11.27
CA SER A 88 11.32 3.02 11.90
C SER A 88 10.94 2.15 13.09
N TYR A 89 11.45 0.92 13.10
CA TYR A 89 11.24 -0.07 14.15
C TYR A 89 12.59 -0.46 14.76
N ARG A 90 12.58 -1.08 15.95
CA ARG A 90 13.81 -1.65 16.53
C ARG A 90 14.46 -2.71 15.62
N ALA A 91 13.65 -3.42 14.84
CA ALA A 91 14.11 -4.47 13.94
C ALA A 91 14.60 -3.96 12.57
N GLY A 92 14.39 -2.67 12.26
CA GLY A 92 14.75 -2.11 10.95
C GLY A 92 13.82 -1.00 10.50
N VAL A 93 13.82 -0.72 9.20
CA VAL A 93 13.08 0.38 8.58
C VAL A 93 12.15 -0.19 7.54
N LEU A 94 10.94 0.33 7.49
CA LEU A 94 9.89 -0.07 6.57
C LEU A 94 9.50 1.13 5.71
N LEU A 95 9.59 0.99 4.39
CA LEU A 95 8.98 1.92 3.44
C LEU A 95 7.69 1.29 2.94
N GLN A 96 6.58 2.01 3.07
CA GLN A 96 5.25 1.58 2.67
C GLN A 96 4.69 2.52 1.60
N ILE A 97 4.02 1.95 0.60
CA ILE A 97 3.31 2.70 -0.44
C ILE A 97 1.83 2.31 -0.35
N GLY A 98 0.99 3.26 0.05
CA GLY A 98 -0.45 3.06 0.15
C GLY A 98 -1.08 2.86 -1.22
N LEU A 99 -1.92 1.83 -1.33
CA LEU A 99 -2.70 1.57 -2.55
C LEU A 99 -4.08 2.21 -2.50
N GLY A 100 -4.40 2.97 -1.44
CA GLY A 100 -5.67 3.63 -1.24
C GLY A 100 -6.69 2.77 -0.47
N PRO A 101 -7.96 3.18 -0.41
CA PRO A 101 -8.98 2.52 0.39
C PRO A 101 -9.21 1.09 -0.10
N ALA A 102 -9.48 0.21 0.85
CA ALA A 102 -9.50 -1.20 0.58
C ALA A 102 -10.68 -1.65 -0.33
N ASN A 103 -11.72 -0.81 -0.49
CA ASN A 103 -12.90 -1.06 -1.33
C ASN A 103 -12.67 -1.07 -2.86
N MET A 104 -11.42 -1.00 -3.32
CA MET A 104 -11.08 -0.90 -4.74
C MET A 104 -10.79 -2.29 -5.35
N TYR A 105 -11.55 -2.67 -6.37
CA TYR A 105 -11.43 -3.97 -7.05
C TYR A 105 -10.23 -4.07 -8.00
N GLN A 106 -9.84 -2.94 -8.57
CA GLN A 106 -8.70 -2.83 -9.50
C GLN A 106 -8.11 -1.45 -9.38
N SER A 107 -6.79 -1.39 -9.19
CA SER A 107 -6.04 -0.14 -9.18
C SER A 107 -4.75 -0.29 -9.98
N GLU A 108 -4.29 0.81 -10.55
CA GLU A 108 -2.96 0.92 -11.15
C GLU A 108 -2.14 1.89 -10.31
N LEU A 109 -1.06 1.42 -9.69
CA LEU A 109 -0.04 2.28 -9.09
C LEU A 109 0.97 2.65 -10.16
N VAL A 110 1.12 3.93 -10.44
CA VAL A 110 2.20 4.47 -11.26
C VAL A 110 3.24 5.07 -10.31
N LEU A 111 4.38 4.42 -10.18
CA LEU A 111 5.50 4.85 -9.34
C LEU A 111 6.61 5.41 -10.22
N ARG A 112 7.12 6.59 -9.87
CA ARG A 112 8.18 7.27 -10.60
C ARG A 112 9.29 7.75 -9.67
N THR A 113 10.49 7.84 -10.21
CA THR A 113 11.59 8.58 -9.60
C THR A 113 11.44 10.07 -9.89
N ARG A 114 11.57 10.93 -8.88
CA ARG A 114 11.59 12.40 -9.05
C ARG A 114 12.88 12.91 -9.70
N THR A 115 13.97 12.15 -9.59
CA THR A 115 15.29 12.53 -10.14
C THR A 115 15.42 12.27 -11.65
N GLY A 116 14.51 11.47 -12.22
CA GLY A 116 14.59 10.99 -13.61
C GLY A 116 15.61 9.87 -13.83
N GLU A 117 16.32 9.43 -12.79
CA GLU A 117 17.18 8.25 -12.81
C GLU A 117 16.34 6.97 -12.97
N THR A 118 16.95 5.86 -13.40
CA THR A 118 16.25 4.57 -13.32
C THR A 118 16.11 4.15 -11.86
N PHE A 119 15.09 3.33 -11.55
CA PHE A 119 14.96 2.75 -10.21
C PHE A 119 16.22 2.02 -9.78
N ARG A 120 16.85 1.23 -10.66
CA ARG A 120 18.15 0.57 -10.37
C ARG A 120 19.21 1.59 -9.94
N ALA A 121 19.40 2.66 -10.71
CA ALA A 121 20.43 3.66 -10.43
C ALA A 121 20.16 4.39 -9.11
N LEU A 122 18.93 4.85 -8.88
CA LEU A 122 18.52 5.53 -7.65
C LEU A 122 18.70 4.63 -6.42
N ILE A 123 18.19 3.39 -6.48
CA ILE A 123 18.25 2.43 -5.37
C ILE A 123 19.70 2.04 -5.07
N THR A 124 20.52 1.77 -6.08
CA THR A 124 21.92 1.38 -5.87
C THR A 124 22.70 2.54 -5.26
N ARG A 125 22.49 3.77 -5.74
CA ARG A 125 23.16 4.97 -5.21
C ARG A 125 22.77 5.26 -3.76
N LEU A 126 21.52 5.05 -3.39
CA LEU A 126 21.01 5.39 -2.06
C LEU A 126 21.13 4.25 -1.06
N LEU A 127 20.82 3.01 -1.41
CA LEU A 127 20.63 1.97 -0.40
C LEU A 127 21.87 1.13 -0.11
N THR A 128 22.92 1.18 -0.94
CA THR A 128 24.13 0.36 -0.73
C THR A 128 25.42 1.17 -0.75
N ASP A 129 26.38 0.79 0.11
CA ASP A 129 27.76 1.28 0.08
C ASP A 129 28.64 0.49 -0.91
N ASP A 130 28.18 -0.68 -1.38
CA ASP A 130 28.90 -1.53 -2.35
C ASP A 130 28.00 -1.86 -3.55
N PRO A 131 28.00 -1.02 -4.59
CA PRO A 131 27.22 -1.24 -5.81
C PRO A 131 27.55 -2.54 -6.58
N ALA A 132 28.71 -3.16 -6.33
CA ALA A 132 29.12 -4.37 -7.04
C ALA A 132 28.53 -5.64 -6.42
N ARG A 133 28.06 -5.57 -5.16
CA ARG A 133 27.47 -6.70 -4.46
C ARG A 133 26.08 -7.03 -5.03
N PRO A 134 25.73 -8.31 -5.25
CA PRO A 134 24.37 -8.71 -5.56
C PRO A 134 23.44 -8.48 -4.36
N PHE A 135 22.29 -7.85 -4.62
CA PHE A 135 21.22 -7.67 -3.65
C PHE A 135 19.86 -7.71 -4.35
N PHE A 136 18.80 -7.85 -3.56
CA PHE A 136 17.42 -7.80 -4.02
C PHE A 136 16.73 -6.58 -3.42
N VAL A 137 15.91 -5.89 -4.22
CA VAL A 137 14.96 -4.85 -3.75
C VAL A 137 13.67 -4.98 -4.52
N GLY A 138 12.55 -5.07 -3.82
CA GLY A 138 11.24 -5.11 -4.48
C GLY A 138 10.09 -4.68 -3.58
N LEU A 139 8.93 -4.49 -4.19
CA LEU A 139 7.69 -4.14 -3.50
C LEU A 139 6.84 -5.39 -3.32
N HIS A 140 6.54 -5.74 -2.08
CA HIS A 140 5.67 -6.85 -1.73
C HIS A 140 4.29 -6.37 -1.33
N GLY A 141 3.24 -6.96 -1.93
CA GLY A 141 1.86 -6.64 -1.57
C GLY A 141 1.46 -7.20 -0.20
N VAL A 142 1.02 -6.33 0.71
CA VAL A 142 0.46 -6.74 2.00
C VAL A 142 -1.06 -6.83 1.90
N PRO A 143 -1.66 -8.02 2.11
CA PRO A 143 -3.10 -8.19 1.98
C PRO A 143 -3.88 -7.29 2.92
N ALA A 144 -4.97 -6.69 2.43
CA ALA A 144 -5.83 -5.88 3.27
C ALA A 144 -6.52 -6.76 4.32
N SER A 145 -6.49 -6.33 5.58
CA SER A 145 -7.22 -7.01 6.66
C SER A 145 -8.63 -6.44 6.77
N GLY A 146 -9.62 -7.11 6.17
CA GLY A 146 -11.03 -6.76 6.30
C GLY A 146 -11.92 -7.51 5.31
N HIS A 147 -13.10 -7.94 5.74
CA HIS A 147 -14.18 -8.32 4.82
C HIS A 147 -15.06 -7.09 4.61
N LEU A 148 -15.18 -6.60 3.36
CA LEU A 148 -16.16 -5.56 2.99
C LEU A 148 -17.61 -5.94 3.36
N GLU A 149 -17.83 -7.21 3.70
CA GLU A 149 -19.13 -7.79 4.00
C GLU A 149 -19.62 -7.50 5.43
N HIS A 150 -18.79 -6.86 6.28
CA HIS A 150 -19.14 -6.62 7.70
C HIS A 150 -19.04 -5.17 8.18
N ASP A 151 -18.53 -4.23 7.38
CA ASP A 151 -18.65 -2.80 7.69
C ASP A 151 -20.02 -2.27 7.25
N HIS A 152 -21.07 -2.88 7.80
CA HIS A 152 -22.32 -2.14 8.01
C HIS A 152 -22.11 -1.24 9.22
N SER A 153 -21.62 -0.03 9.00
CA SER A 153 -21.92 1.06 9.93
C SER A 153 -23.44 1.11 10.12
N PRO A 154 -23.99 1.05 11.33
CA PRO A 154 -25.25 1.72 11.58
C PRO A 154 -24.90 3.21 11.75
N GLY A 155 -24.78 3.91 10.62
CA GLY A 155 -25.14 5.32 10.61
C GLY A 155 -26.66 5.37 10.70
N GLY A 156 -27.17 5.56 11.91
CA GLY A 156 -28.60 5.64 12.18
C GLY A 156 -28.81 6.25 13.55
N ASP A 157 -28.98 7.56 13.56
CA ASP A 157 -29.63 8.39 14.58
C ASP A 157 -30.28 7.62 15.74
N THR A 158 -29.56 7.43 16.85
CA THR A 158 -30.22 7.19 18.14
C THR A 158 -30.61 8.52 18.75
N HIS A 159 -31.77 9.03 18.32
CA HIS A 159 -32.66 9.78 19.20
C HIS A 159 -32.90 8.94 20.47
N PRO A 160 -32.71 9.47 21.69
CA PRO A 160 -33.31 8.85 22.85
C PRO A 160 -34.77 9.31 22.94
N GLU A 161 -35.69 8.61 22.27
CA GLU A 161 -37.10 8.68 22.66
C GLU A 161 -37.34 7.79 23.90
N PRO A 162 -38.17 8.22 24.86
CA PRO A 162 -38.27 7.60 26.18
C PRO A 162 -39.15 6.34 26.12
N GLY A 163 -38.52 5.19 25.94
CA GLY A 163 -39.15 3.89 26.09
C GLY A 163 -39.01 3.36 27.51
N HIS A 164 -40.06 3.55 28.31
CA HIS A 164 -40.38 2.68 29.45
C HIS A 164 -40.26 1.20 29.02
N HIS A 165 -39.62 0.36 29.84
CA HIS A 165 -40.20 -0.90 30.36
C HIS A 165 -39.20 -1.58 31.28
N ASP A 166 -39.39 -1.29 32.57
CA ASP A 166 -38.80 -2.01 33.69
C ASP A 166 -39.42 -3.42 33.74
N HIS A 167 -38.58 -4.44 33.77
CA HIS A 167 -39.00 -5.83 33.99
C HIS A 167 -39.28 -6.05 35.48
N GLY A 168 -40.48 -5.66 35.93
CA GLY A 168 -41.03 -6.00 37.23
C GLY A 168 -41.94 -7.22 37.14
N GLY A 169 -41.56 -8.32 37.81
CA GLY A 169 -42.38 -9.53 37.91
C GLY A 169 -43.62 -9.36 38.80
N GLY A 170 -44.61 -10.23 38.58
CA GLY A 170 -45.70 -10.43 39.55
C GLY A 170 -47.03 -10.89 38.94
N GLY A 171 -47.31 -12.18 39.07
CA GLY A 171 -48.60 -12.68 39.58
C GLY A 171 -49.87 -12.60 38.73
N GLY A 172 -50.27 -13.76 38.20
CA GLY A 172 -51.60 -14.34 38.47
C GLY A 172 -52.83 -13.69 37.83
N HIS A 173 -53.25 -14.21 36.67
CA HIS A 173 -54.63 -14.08 36.20
C HIS A 173 -55.51 -15.18 36.82
N GLY A 174 -56.38 -14.76 37.74
CA GLY A 174 -57.57 -15.52 38.14
C GLY A 174 -58.77 -15.13 37.26
N HIS A 175 -59.49 -16.16 36.81
CA HIS A 175 -60.77 -16.17 36.09
C HIS A 175 -61.94 -15.57 36.92
N PRO A 176 -63.14 -15.31 36.37
CA PRO A 176 -63.76 -15.84 35.13
C PRO A 176 -64.05 -14.84 34.01
#